data_AF-A0A0F5VKV9-F1
#
_entry.id   AF-A0A0F5VKV9-F1
#
_cell.length_a   1.000
_cell.length_b   1.000
_cell.length_c   1.000
_cell.angle_alpha   90.00
_cell.angle_beta   90.00
_cell.angle_gamma   90.00
#
_symmetry.space_group_name_H-M   'P 1'
#
loop_
_entity.id
_entity.type
_entity.pdbx_description
1 polymer ?
#
loop_
_entity_poly.entity_id
_entity_poly.type
_entity_poly.pdbx_seq_one_letter_code
_entity_poly.pdbx_strand_id
1 'polypeptide(L)'
;WREWLLTRLGQDVADALEGNVSGPLKSALDALRDLRNEIRLLIDHNGLTADSHRDHLDRWYTPLNAFLSIGPPASRIREMIALIEAGVLTIVGPDVQMELDEEAGEFVASSPKVPGSEVRAGVLIEARLPDIDLRRTA
;
A
#
# COMPACT_ATOMS: atom_id res chain seq x y z
N TRP A 1 -17.71 0.42 -6.28
CA TRP A 1 -16.35 0.65 -5.73
C TRP A 1 -15.40 1.21 -6.79
N ARG A 2 -15.46 0.76 -8.05
CA ARG A 2 -14.62 1.27 -9.14
C ARG A 2 -14.68 2.79 -9.32
N GLU A 3 -15.87 3.38 -9.41
CA GLU A 3 -16.04 4.84 -9.54
C GLU A 3 -15.42 5.59 -8.35
N TRP A 4 -15.72 5.16 -7.13
CA TRP A 4 -15.10 5.72 -5.93
C TRP A 4 -13.57 5.65 -5.97
N LEU A 5 -13.00 4.53 -6.40
CA LEU A 5 -11.56 4.34 -6.51
C LEU A 5 -10.96 5.31 -7.53
N LEU A 6 -11.54 5.41 -8.73
CA LEU A 6 -11.06 6.32 -9.77
C LEU A 6 -11.11 7.78 -9.29
N THR A 7 -12.19 8.20 -8.62
CA THR A 7 -12.29 9.52 -8.00
C THR A 7 -11.19 9.74 -6.96
N ARG A 8 -10.93 8.75 -6.09
CA ARG A 8 -9.90 8.85 -5.06
C ARG A 8 -8.49 8.96 -5.65
N LEU A 9 -8.20 8.19 -6.70
CA LEU A 9 -6.92 8.23 -7.41
C LEU A 9 -6.75 9.56 -8.17
N GLY A 10 -7.82 10.06 -8.79
CA GLY A 10 -7.83 11.38 -9.43
C GLY A 10 -7.52 12.51 -8.45
N GLN A 11 -8.12 12.45 -7.25
CA GLN A 11 -7.80 13.40 -6.18
C GLN A 11 -6.35 13.30 -5.74
N ASP A 12 -5.80 12.08 -5.59
CA ASP A 12 -4.40 11.92 -5.18
C ASP A 12 -3.42 12.47 -6.23
N VAL A 13 -3.75 12.35 -7.53
CA VAL A 13 -3.01 13.01 -8.61
C VAL A 13 -3.10 14.53 -8.50
N ALA A 14 -4.29 15.09 -8.26
CA ALA A 14 -4.47 16.53 -8.09
C ALA A 14 -3.63 17.06 -6.92
N ASP A 15 -3.74 16.41 -5.75
CA ASP A 15 -2.97 16.76 -4.56
C ASP A 15 -1.46 16.68 -4.84
N ALA A 16 -1.00 15.68 -5.60
CA ALA A 16 0.41 15.53 -5.96
C ALA A 16 0.91 16.66 -6.88
N LEU A 17 0.06 17.20 -7.75
CA LEU A 17 0.40 18.28 -8.67
C LEU A 17 0.47 19.65 -7.98
N GLU A 18 -0.19 19.84 -6.84
CA GLU A 18 0.00 21.04 -5.99
C GLU A 18 1.43 21.12 -5.40
N GLY A 19 2.14 19.99 -5.38
CA GLY A 19 3.50 19.90 -4.87
C GLY A 19 3.59 19.99 -3.35
N ASN A 20 4.81 19.79 -2.83
CA ASN A 20 5.11 19.78 -1.39
C ASN A 20 5.42 21.17 -0.80
N VAL A 21 5.39 22.23 -1.61
CA VAL A 21 5.58 23.62 -1.14
C VAL A 21 4.24 24.33 -0.95
N SER A 22 3.32 24.17 -1.91
CA SER A 22 2.04 24.88 -1.93
C SER A 22 0.86 24.00 -1.51
N GLY A 23 0.94 22.69 -1.72
CA GLY A 23 -0.11 21.74 -1.36
C GLY A 23 -0.03 21.34 0.12
N PRO A 24 -0.98 21.76 0.99
CA PRO A 24 -0.88 21.54 2.43
C PRO A 24 -0.83 20.06 2.81
N LEU A 25 -1.55 19.20 2.08
CA LEU A 25 -1.54 17.76 2.31
C LEU A 25 -0.15 17.17 1.99
N LYS A 26 0.39 17.46 0.81
CA LYS A 26 1.69 16.90 0.40
C LYS A 26 2.83 17.48 1.24
N SER A 27 2.77 18.75 1.65
CA SER A 27 3.70 19.32 2.62
C SER A 27 3.66 18.59 3.97
N ALA A 28 2.47 18.28 4.50
CA ALA A 28 2.34 17.56 5.75
C ALA A 28 2.90 16.12 5.67
N LEU A 29 2.69 15.44 4.54
CA LEU A 29 3.26 14.11 4.29
C LEU A 29 4.78 14.16 4.10
N ASP A 30 5.31 15.24 3.52
CA ASP A 30 6.76 15.43 3.33
C ASP A 30 7.50 15.57 4.68
N ALA A 31 6.85 16.13 5.70
CA ALA A 31 7.41 16.18 7.05
C ALA A 31 7.71 14.77 7.63
N LEU A 32 6.91 13.76 7.28
CA LEU A 32 7.18 12.38 7.68
C LEU A 32 8.46 11.83 7.04
N ARG A 33 8.71 12.21 5.78
CA ARG A 33 9.95 11.88 5.08
C ARG A 33 11.14 12.55 5.74
N ASP A 34 11.00 13.83 6.09
CA ASP A 34 12.09 14.60 6.70
C ASP A 34 12.48 13.99 8.06
N LEU A 35 11.50 13.68 8.93
CA LEU A 35 11.67 13.05 10.24
C LEU A 35 12.44 11.71 10.24
N ARG A 36 12.54 11.06 9.08
CA ARG A 36 13.22 9.77 8.94
C ARG A 36 14.68 9.87 9.32
N ASN A 37 15.34 10.99 9.02
CA ASN A 37 16.77 11.15 9.29
C ASN A 37 17.04 11.27 10.80
N GLU A 38 16.19 11.98 11.52
CA GLU A 38 16.26 12.18 12.96
C GLU A 38 15.99 10.87 13.69
N ILE A 39 15.01 10.09 13.22
CA ILE A 39 14.73 8.76 13.76
C ILE A 39 15.90 7.81 13.53
N ARG A 40 16.56 7.87 12.37
CA ARG A 40 17.79 7.10 12.13
C ARG A 40 18.89 7.43 13.13
N LEU A 41 19.11 8.71 13.41
CA LEU A 41 20.09 9.11 14.43
C LEU A 41 19.76 8.56 15.81
N LEU A 42 18.48 8.56 16.21
CA LEU A 42 18.06 7.95 17.48
C LEU A 42 18.35 6.45 17.51
N ILE A 43 18.12 5.73 16.41
CA ILE A 43 18.39 4.29 16.32
C ILE A 43 19.90 4.04 16.39
N ASP A 44 20.69 4.71 15.55
CA ASP A 44 22.14 4.51 15.41
C ASP A 44 22.91 4.80 16.71
N HIS A 45 22.33 5.63 17.59
CA HIS A 45 22.93 6.02 18.86
C HIS A 45 22.24 5.41 20.10
N ASN A 46 21.52 4.30 19.95
CA ASN A 46 20.84 3.58 21.05
C ASN A 46 19.88 4.50 21.86
N GLY A 47 19.24 5.45 21.20
CA GLY A 47 18.29 6.40 21.80
C GLY A 47 16.90 5.81 22.10
N LEU A 48 16.66 4.54 21.76
CA LEU A 48 15.40 3.84 22.01
C LEU A 48 15.60 2.69 23.00
N THR A 49 14.66 2.56 23.94
CA THR A 49 14.54 1.32 24.72
C THR A 49 14.05 0.18 23.83
N ALA A 50 14.29 -1.07 24.25
CA ALA A 50 13.81 -2.24 23.50
C ALA A 50 12.29 -2.24 23.29
N ASP A 51 11.51 -1.81 24.29
CA ASP A 51 10.06 -1.69 24.17
C ASP A 51 9.64 -0.60 23.19
N SER A 52 10.31 0.56 23.22
CA SER A 52 10.02 1.64 22.27
C SER A 52 10.38 1.25 20.83
N HIS A 53 11.50 0.55 20.64
CA HIS A 53 11.88 0.02 19.34
C HIS A 53 10.79 -0.92 18.80
N ARG A 54 10.38 -1.92 19.58
CA ARG A 54 9.38 -2.89 19.16
C ARG A 54 8.00 -2.26 18.93
N ASP A 55 7.51 -1.46 19.87
CA ASP A 55 6.10 -1.04 19.86
C ASP A 55 5.89 0.27 19.10
N HIS A 56 6.83 1.22 19.16
CA HIS A 56 6.69 2.52 18.49
C HIS A 56 7.38 2.57 17.14
N LEU A 57 8.62 2.06 17.02
CA LEU A 57 9.34 2.12 15.75
C LEU A 57 8.83 1.06 14.78
N ASP A 58 8.91 -0.21 15.14
CA ASP A 58 8.63 -1.33 14.23
C ASP A 58 7.13 -1.46 13.94
N ARG A 59 6.29 -1.43 15.00
CA ARG A 59 4.84 -1.70 14.88
C ARG A 59 3.99 -0.50 14.51
N TRP A 60 4.45 0.73 14.74
CA TRP A 60 3.63 1.94 14.54
C TRP A 60 4.24 2.92 13.52
N TYR A 61 5.40 3.51 13.80
CA TYR A 61 5.98 4.55 12.97
C TYR A 61 6.37 4.03 11.58
N THR A 62 7.13 2.93 11.51
CA THR A 62 7.66 2.39 10.25
C THR A 62 6.56 2.09 9.22
N PRO A 63 5.52 1.30 9.53
CA PRO A 63 4.45 1.02 8.55
C PRO A 63 3.65 2.28 8.19
N LEU A 64 3.36 3.16 9.15
CA LEU A 64 2.63 4.41 8.90
C LEU A 64 3.42 5.34 7.96
N ASN A 65 4.70 5.57 8.27
CA ASN A 65 5.58 6.41 7.47
C ASN A 65 5.79 5.81 6.09
N ALA A 66 5.98 4.49 5.98
CA ALA A 66 6.10 3.83 4.68
C ALA A 66 4.85 4.05 3.82
N PHE A 67 3.67 3.83 4.38
CA PHE A 67 2.41 4.00 3.67
C PHE A 67 2.16 5.46 3.22
N LEU A 68 2.45 6.43 4.10
CA LEU A 68 2.10 7.83 3.88
C LEU A 68 3.14 8.64 3.12
N SER A 69 4.43 8.30 3.24
CA SER A 69 5.53 9.08 2.64
C SER A 69 6.18 8.39 1.44
N ILE A 70 5.89 7.12 1.19
CA ILE A 70 6.48 6.33 0.09
C ILE A 70 5.38 5.94 -0.88
N GLY A 71 4.89 6.93 -1.62
CA GLY A 71 3.90 6.75 -2.68
C GLY A 71 4.54 6.63 -4.08
N PRO A 72 3.84 6.03 -5.05
CA PRO A 72 4.27 6.08 -6.44
C PRO A 72 4.18 7.53 -6.98
N PRO A 73 4.98 7.89 -8.01
CA PRO A 73 4.86 9.22 -8.62
C PRO A 73 3.51 9.37 -9.33
N ALA A 74 3.04 10.61 -9.48
CA ALA A 74 1.73 10.92 -10.08
C ALA A 74 1.55 10.31 -11.49
N SER A 75 2.62 10.10 -12.27
CA SER A 75 2.55 9.38 -13.55
C SER A 75 2.06 7.94 -13.38
N ARG A 76 2.56 7.20 -12.39
CA ARG A 76 2.15 5.81 -12.13
C ARG A 76 0.70 5.71 -11.69
N ILE A 77 0.21 6.69 -10.92
CA ILE A 77 -1.21 6.72 -10.54
C ILE A 77 -2.08 6.97 -11.78
N ARG A 78 -1.69 7.90 -12.68
CA ARG A 78 -2.40 8.12 -13.95
C ARG A 78 -2.37 6.90 -14.87
N GLU A 79 -1.24 6.19 -14.95
CA GLU A 79 -1.13 4.92 -15.69
C GLU A 79 -2.08 3.87 -15.12
N MET A 80 -2.15 3.74 -13.78
CA MET A 80 -3.07 2.83 -13.11
C MET A 80 -4.54 3.18 -13.39
N ILE A 81 -4.91 4.47 -13.36
CA ILE A 81 -6.25 4.95 -13.75
C ILE A 81 -6.57 4.51 -15.17
N ALA A 82 -5.67 4.76 -16.13
CA ALA A 82 -5.88 4.41 -17.53
C ALA A 82 -6.05 2.89 -17.75
N LEU A 83 -5.26 2.07 -17.04
CA LEU A 83 -5.38 0.61 -17.10
C LEU A 83 -6.70 0.12 -16.49
N ILE A 84 -7.15 0.73 -15.39
CA ILE A 84 -8.45 0.44 -14.80
C ILE A 84 -9.55 0.81 -15.79
N GLU A 85 -9.54 2.00 -16.35
CA GLU A 85 -10.55 2.48 -17.32
C GLU A 85 -10.61 1.60 -18.57
N ALA A 86 -9.47 1.18 -19.10
CA ALA A 86 -9.36 0.27 -20.24
C ALA A 86 -9.82 -1.17 -19.93
N GLY A 87 -10.11 -1.50 -18.66
CA GLY A 87 -10.51 -2.85 -18.24
C GLY A 87 -9.35 -3.86 -18.23
N VAL A 88 -8.11 -3.39 -18.28
CA VAL A 88 -6.90 -4.22 -18.22
C VAL A 88 -6.55 -4.55 -16.76
N LEU A 89 -6.82 -3.63 -15.84
CA LEU A 89 -6.55 -3.79 -14.42
C LEU A 89 -7.86 -3.79 -13.61
N THR A 90 -8.09 -4.87 -12.86
CA THR A 90 -9.21 -4.98 -11.92
C THR A 90 -8.68 -5.02 -10.49
N ILE A 91 -9.18 -4.12 -9.64
CA ILE A 91 -8.83 -4.07 -8.22
C ILE A 91 -9.92 -4.78 -7.41
N VAL A 92 -9.53 -5.80 -6.66
CA VAL A 92 -10.41 -6.61 -5.80
C VAL A 92 -10.81 -5.81 -4.56
N GLY A 93 -9.84 -5.28 -3.82
CA GLY A 93 -10.08 -4.51 -2.60
C GLY A 93 -9.01 -4.80 -1.54
N PRO A 94 -9.12 -4.19 -0.36
CA PRO A 94 -8.25 -4.49 0.78
C PRO A 94 -8.54 -5.89 1.36
N ASP A 95 -7.58 -6.44 2.09
CA ASP A 95 -7.70 -7.75 2.76
C ASP A 95 -8.12 -8.88 1.80
N VAL A 96 -7.48 -8.92 0.62
CA VAL A 96 -7.78 -9.93 -0.40
C VAL A 96 -7.63 -11.33 0.17
N GLN A 97 -8.69 -12.11 0.04
CA GLN A 97 -8.75 -13.54 0.32
C GLN A 97 -8.65 -14.30 -1.00
N MET A 98 -7.84 -15.36 -0.99
CA MET A 98 -7.60 -16.23 -2.14
C MET A 98 -8.03 -17.64 -1.78
N GLU A 99 -8.90 -18.23 -2.59
CA GLU A 99 -9.37 -19.61 -2.46
C GLU A 99 -9.17 -20.36 -3.77
N LEU A 100 -9.03 -21.68 -3.71
CA LEU A 100 -9.02 -22.56 -4.88
C LEU A 100 -10.35 -23.31 -4.93
N ASP A 101 -11.09 -23.11 -6.01
CA ASP A 101 -12.24 -23.95 -6.35
C ASP A 101 -11.71 -25.22 -7.05
N GLU A 102 -11.61 -26.32 -6.30
CA GLU A 102 -11.08 -27.59 -6.80
C GLU A 102 -11.95 -28.22 -7.89
N GLU A 103 -13.27 -27.99 -7.87
CA GLU A 103 -14.18 -28.56 -8.87
C GLU A 103 -14.04 -27.83 -10.20
N ALA A 104 -13.92 -26.49 -10.18
CA ALA A 104 -13.73 -25.68 -11.36
C ALA A 104 -12.26 -25.59 -11.83
N GLY A 105 -11.30 -25.88 -10.95
CA GLY A 105 -9.88 -25.71 -11.22
C GLY A 105 -9.46 -24.24 -11.32
N GLU A 106 -10.14 -23.34 -10.61
CA GLU A 106 -9.96 -21.88 -10.69
C GLU A 106 -9.64 -21.27 -9.32
N PHE A 107 -8.82 -20.23 -9.31
CA PHE A 107 -8.63 -19.39 -8.15
C PHE A 107 -9.74 -18.35 -8.07
N VAL A 108 -10.26 -18.15 -6.86
CA VAL A 108 -11.26 -17.13 -6.53
C VAL A 108 -10.59 -16.10 -5.62
N ALA A 109 -10.55 -14.85 -6.05
CA ALA A 109 -10.08 -13.74 -5.25
C ALA A 109 -11.26 -12.85 -4.85
N SER A 110 -11.37 -12.49 -3.58
CA SER A 110 -12.40 -11.56 -3.11
C SER A 110 -11.89 -10.68 -1.97
N SER A 111 -12.58 -9.58 -1.71
CA SER A 111 -12.31 -8.71 -0.56
C SER A 111 -13.57 -8.63 0.30
N PRO A 112 -13.53 -9.03 1.59
CA PRO A 112 -14.70 -8.98 2.47
C PRO A 112 -15.21 -7.55 2.71
N LYS A 113 -14.36 -6.55 2.46
CA LYS A 113 -14.71 -5.12 2.60
C LYS A 113 -15.34 -4.52 1.35
N VAL A 114 -15.42 -5.25 0.25
CA VAL A 114 -15.92 -4.76 -1.04
C VAL A 114 -16.91 -5.79 -1.60
N PRO A 115 -18.22 -5.61 -1.37
CA PRO A 115 -19.24 -6.49 -1.92
C PRO A 115 -19.16 -6.56 -3.45
N GLY A 116 -19.23 -7.77 -4.01
CA GLY A 116 -19.15 -8.00 -5.46
C GLY A 116 -17.76 -7.85 -6.05
N SER A 117 -16.70 -7.91 -5.23
CA SER A 117 -15.30 -7.86 -5.69
C SER A 117 -14.74 -9.19 -6.21
N GLU A 118 -15.56 -10.25 -6.21
CA GLU A 118 -15.11 -11.59 -6.60
C GLU A 118 -14.60 -11.61 -8.04
N VAL A 119 -13.42 -12.18 -8.24
CA VAL A 119 -12.84 -12.44 -9.55
C VAL A 119 -12.31 -13.87 -9.60
N ARG A 120 -12.48 -14.52 -10.75
CA ARG A 120 -12.02 -15.88 -11.03
C ARG A 120 -10.88 -15.88 -12.04
N ALA A 121 -9.87 -16.73 -11.81
CA ALA A 121 -8.74 -16.88 -12.72
C ALA A 121 -8.15 -18.29 -12.67
N GLY A 122 -7.73 -18.83 -13.82
CA GLY A 122 -7.06 -20.14 -13.87
C GLY A 122 -5.60 -20.12 -13.42
N VAL A 123 -5.00 -18.94 -13.21
CA VAL A 123 -3.60 -18.79 -12.82
C VAL A 123 -3.47 -17.74 -11.73
N LEU A 124 -2.74 -18.08 -10.67
CA LEU A 124 -2.34 -17.17 -9.60
C LEU A 124 -0.83 -16.92 -9.67
N ILE A 125 -0.45 -15.64 -9.65
CA ILE A 125 0.95 -15.22 -9.48
C ILE A 125 1.04 -14.52 -8.12
N GLU A 126 1.72 -15.15 -7.16
CA GLU A 126 2.01 -14.54 -5.86
C GLU A 126 3.31 -13.74 -5.96
N ALA A 127 3.18 -12.42 -5.86
CA ALA A 127 4.30 -11.48 -5.93
C ALA A 127 4.58 -10.76 -4.61
N ARG A 128 3.81 -11.05 -3.54
CA ARG A 128 4.05 -10.48 -2.20
C ARG A 128 5.27 -11.14 -1.58
N LEU A 129 6.11 -10.32 -0.95
CA LEU A 129 7.19 -10.82 -0.12
C LEU A 129 6.60 -11.33 1.20
N PRO A 130 6.93 -12.55 1.65
CA PRO A 130 6.50 -13.02 2.96
C PRO A 130 7.16 -12.21 4.07
N ASP A 131 6.50 -12.14 5.22
CA ASP A 131 7.12 -11.60 6.43
C ASP A 131 8.34 -12.44 6.82
N ILE A 132 9.27 -11.80 7.53
CA ILE A 132 10.42 -12.49 8.11
C ILE A 132 9.92 -13.48 9.18
N ASP A 133 10.08 -14.79 8.93
CA ASP A 133 9.77 -15.85 9.89
C ASP A 133 11.02 -16.70 10.14
N LEU A 134 11.53 -16.69 11.37
CA LEU A 134 12.71 -17.49 11.74
C LEU A 134 12.54 -19.00 11.52
N ARG A 135 11.29 -19.48 11.45
CA ARG A 135 10.96 -20.89 11.23
C ARG A 135 10.92 -21.27 9.75
N ARG A 136 10.92 -20.28 8.85
CA ARG A 136 10.79 -20.46 7.41
C ARG A 136 11.86 -19.65 6.69
N THR A 137 12.84 -20.32 6.10
CA THR A 137 13.69 -19.66 5.11
C THR A 137 12.91 -19.59 3.80
N ALA A 138 12.85 -18.40 3.22
CA ALA A 138 12.20 -18.15 1.92
C ALA A 138 13.01 -18.78 0.78
#